data_AF-A0A7S1DFR5-F1
#
_entry.id   AF-A0A7S1DFR5-F1
#
_cell.length_a   1.000
_cell.length_b   1.000
_cell.length_c   1.000
_cell.angle_alpha   90.00
_cell.angle_beta   90.00
_cell.angle_gamma   90.00
#
_symmetry.space_group_name_H-M   'P 1'
#
loop_
_entity.id
_entity.type
_entity.pdbx_description
1 polymer ?
#
loop_
_entity_poly.entity_id
_entity_poly.type
_entity_poly.pdbx_seq_one_letter_code
_entity_poly.pdbx_strand_id
1 'polypeptide(L)'
;RYGVGRCLSSPLLLVITLMSHRLHPTSPSPHPSPPQVRLCDVCSSEHIGFGVAGPLGKWERVLCRVCAVGVEGAKSLSRMCSECDTMGIFGTRGGAYGGTLHCRKHKLPGEADVKHRRCDGGSSEPCDRWAAFGGAMGERKPRRCRDHRMEGDEYLRHTRNSSAAGRRALCRREGCSLSPSFGGEGMRATFCKAHRRTGDKDVRHGLCQ
;
A
#
# COMPACT_ATOMS: atom_id res chain seq x y z
N ARG A 1 38.96 19.18 67.35
CA ARG A 1 38.26 18.57 66.21
C ARG A 1 36.94 18.04 66.74
N TYR A 2 35.93 18.87 66.54
CA TYR A 2 34.57 18.88 67.09
C TYR A 2 33.80 17.64 66.58
N GLY A 3 32.93 16.92 67.30
CA GLY A 3 32.31 17.09 68.61
C GLY A 3 30.80 16.79 68.49
N VAL A 4 30.32 15.75 69.20
CA VAL A 4 28.97 15.52 69.80
C VAL A 4 27.72 15.69 68.89
N GLY A 5 26.59 15.01 69.06
CA GLY A 5 25.99 14.28 70.16
C GLY A 5 24.56 13.87 69.76
N ARG A 6 24.03 12.92 70.53
CA ARG A 6 22.70 12.28 70.46
C ARG A 6 21.54 13.28 70.58
N CYS A 7 20.31 12.88 70.23
CA CYS A 7 19.21 12.66 71.20
C CYS A 7 17.82 12.44 70.54
N LEU A 8 17.04 11.60 71.22
CA LEU A 8 15.60 11.35 71.08
C LEU A 8 14.78 12.64 71.25
N SER A 9 13.64 12.74 70.55
CA SER A 9 12.37 13.27 71.11
C SER A 9 11.23 13.29 70.08
N SER A 10 10.17 12.50 70.29
CA SER A 10 8.79 12.96 70.05
C SER A 10 8.53 14.18 70.96
N PRO A 11 7.69 15.19 70.60
CA PRO A 11 6.24 15.05 70.75
C PRO A 11 5.34 15.95 69.86
N LEU A 12 4.05 15.57 69.84
CA LEU A 12 2.81 16.37 69.90
C LEU A 12 2.68 17.73 69.18
N LEU A 13 1.65 17.77 68.33
CA LEU A 13 0.67 18.85 68.05
C LEU A 13 1.16 20.30 67.82
N LEU A 14 0.85 20.81 66.63
CA LEU A 14 0.18 22.11 66.53
C LEU A 14 -0.81 22.14 65.37
N VAL A 15 -2.05 22.43 65.73
CA VAL A 15 -3.20 22.69 64.85
C VAL A 15 -2.97 24.04 64.16
N ILE A 16 -3.02 24.07 62.82
CA ILE A 16 -3.27 25.31 62.07
C ILE A 16 -4.35 25.02 61.02
N THR A 17 -5.55 25.50 61.32
CA THR A 17 -6.68 25.69 60.40
C THR A 17 -6.28 26.57 59.23
N LEU A 18 -6.35 26.04 58.00
CA LEU A 18 -6.39 26.85 56.78
C LEU A 18 -7.46 26.32 55.83
N MET A 19 -8.56 27.07 55.81
CA MET A 19 -9.35 27.45 54.64
C MET A 19 -9.70 26.33 53.65
N SER A 20 -10.94 25.86 53.76
CA SER A 20 -11.66 25.06 52.78
C SER A 20 -11.68 25.74 51.40
N HIS A 21 -10.66 25.48 50.57
CA HIS A 21 -10.77 25.67 49.14
C HIS A 21 -11.52 24.47 48.56
N ARG A 22 -12.71 24.75 48.04
CA ARG A 22 -13.56 23.81 47.30
C ARG A 22 -12.71 23.11 46.23
N LEU A 23 -12.39 21.84 46.44
CA LEU A 23 -11.93 20.97 45.37
C LEU A 23 -13.11 20.78 44.43
N HIS A 24 -13.04 21.42 43.26
CA HIS A 24 -13.92 21.10 42.15
C HIS A 24 -13.65 19.65 41.75
N PRO A 25 -14.67 18.79 41.63
CA PRO A 25 -14.48 17.46 41.05
C PRO A 25 -14.08 17.64 39.58
N THR A 26 -12.83 17.29 39.25
CA THR A 26 -12.41 17.18 37.86
C THR A 26 -13.18 16.01 37.25
N SER A 27 -14.17 16.34 36.42
CA SER A 27 -14.80 15.40 35.50
C SER A 27 -13.70 14.62 34.77
N PRO A 28 -13.76 13.28 34.70
CA PRO A 28 -12.87 12.54 33.82
C PRO A 28 -13.16 12.96 32.38
N SER A 29 -12.09 13.29 31.64
CA SER A 29 -12.16 13.59 30.22
C SER A 29 -12.69 12.37 29.45
N PRO A 30 -13.45 12.55 28.35
CA PRO A 30 -13.90 11.43 27.54
C PRO A 30 -12.68 10.80 26.84
N HIS A 31 -12.36 9.56 27.21
CA HIS A 31 -11.41 8.75 26.44
C HIS A 31 -11.94 8.58 25.00
N PRO A 32 -11.09 8.68 23.97
CA PRO A 32 -11.50 8.31 22.63
C PRO A 32 -11.84 6.81 22.63
N SER A 33 -13.06 6.48 22.23
CA SER A 33 -13.51 5.10 22.04
C SER A 33 -12.51 4.33 21.16
N PRO A 34 -12.18 3.06 21.50
CA PRO A 34 -11.26 2.27 20.69
C PRO A 34 -11.77 2.16 19.25
N PRO A 35 -10.86 2.08 18.26
CA PRO A 35 -11.25 1.96 16.86
C PRO A 35 -12.16 0.73 16.70
N GLN A 36 -13.34 0.94 16.13
CA GLN A 36 -14.32 -0.11 15.87
C GLN A 36 -13.70 -1.12 14.88
N VAL A 37 -13.15 -2.22 15.39
CA VAL A 37 -12.58 -3.30 14.57
C VAL A 37 -13.71 -4.05 13.87
N ARG A 38 -13.61 -4.24 12.55
CA ARG A 38 -14.58 -5.04 11.79
C ARG A 38 -14.27 -6.53 11.99
N LEU A 39 -15.27 -7.31 12.37
CA LEU A 39 -15.19 -8.76 12.58
C LEU A 39 -15.82 -9.50 11.40
N CYS A 40 -15.43 -10.76 11.23
CA CYS A 40 -15.99 -11.61 10.18
C CYS A 40 -17.45 -11.99 10.48
N ASP A 41 -18.30 -11.90 9.45
CA ASP A 41 -19.73 -12.21 9.56
C ASP A 41 -20.06 -13.71 9.79
N VAL A 42 -19.06 -14.60 9.76
CA VAL A 42 -19.23 -16.06 9.96
C VAL A 42 -18.52 -16.52 11.22
N CYS A 43 -17.23 -16.18 11.32
CA CYS A 43 -16.32 -16.75 12.31
C CYS A 43 -15.98 -15.77 13.45
N SER A 44 -16.46 -14.52 13.37
CA SER A 44 -16.12 -13.40 14.29
C SER A 44 -14.63 -13.08 14.45
N SER A 45 -13.74 -13.67 13.65
CA SER A 45 -12.32 -13.32 13.63
C SER A 45 -12.10 -11.89 13.13
N GLU A 46 -11.07 -11.25 13.68
CA GLU A 46 -10.55 -9.95 13.25
C GLU A 46 -9.71 -10.02 11.97
N HIS A 47 -9.38 -11.22 11.47
CA HIS A 47 -8.56 -11.42 10.27
C HIS A 47 -9.37 -11.25 8.98
N ILE A 48 -10.01 -10.09 8.79
CA ILE A 48 -10.77 -9.77 7.59
C ILE A 48 -9.84 -9.73 6.38
N GLY A 49 -10.11 -10.62 5.42
CA GLY A 49 -9.36 -10.73 4.18
C GLY A 49 -10.22 -10.64 2.94
N PHE A 50 -11.53 -10.89 3.05
CA PHE A 50 -12.41 -11.10 1.93
C PHE A 50 -13.73 -10.35 2.12
N GLY A 51 -14.45 -10.11 1.03
CA GLY A 51 -15.77 -9.51 1.03
C GLY A 51 -16.61 -9.99 -0.13
N VAL A 52 -17.92 -10.06 0.05
CA VAL A 52 -18.88 -10.37 -1.03
C VAL A 52 -19.55 -9.07 -1.43
N ALA A 53 -19.48 -8.77 -2.72
CA ALA A 53 -20.17 -7.61 -3.29
C ALA A 53 -21.55 -8.03 -3.77
N GLY A 54 -22.57 -7.27 -3.37
CA GLY A 54 -23.93 -7.41 -3.87
C GLY A 54 -24.04 -7.02 -5.35
N PRO A 55 -25.24 -7.18 -5.94
CA PRO A 55 -25.49 -6.90 -7.36
C PRO A 55 -25.23 -5.44 -7.75
N LEU A 56 -25.32 -4.51 -6.79
CA LEU A 56 -25.03 -3.08 -6.99
C LEU A 56 -23.55 -2.72 -6.81
N GLY A 57 -22.66 -3.70 -6.64
CA GLY A 57 -21.23 -3.48 -6.40
C GLY A 57 -20.88 -2.94 -5.01
N LYS A 58 -21.85 -2.86 -4.10
CA LYS A 58 -21.65 -2.53 -2.68
C LYS A 58 -21.25 -3.79 -1.91
N TRP A 59 -20.34 -3.66 -0.95
CA TRP A 59 -19.97 -4.77 -0.07
C TRP A 59 -21.14 -5.09 0.87
N GLU A 60 -21.67 -6.31 0.79
CA GLU A 60 -22.77 -6.78 1.65
C GLU A 60 -22.25 -7.47 2.91
N ARG A 61 -21.12 -8.18 2.79
CA ARG A 61 -20.52 -8.92 3.90
C ARG A 61 -19.00 -8.95 3.80
N VAL A 62 -18.34 -8.99 4.95
CA VAL A 62 -16.89 -9.15 5.10
C VAL A 62 -16.56 -10.45 5.82
N LEU A 63 -15.52 -11.13 5.35
CA LEU A 63 -15.20 -12.48 5.74
C LEU A 63 -13.73 -12.62 6.14
N CYS A 64 -13.47 -13.50 7.11
CA CYS A 64 -12.12 -13.76 7.64
C CYS A 64 -11.32 -14.63 6.67
N ARG A 65 -9.99 -14.51 6.69
CA ARG A 65 -9.09 -15.40 5.94
C ARG A 65 -9.23 -16.89 6.31
N VAL A 66 -9.88 -17.19 7.44
CA VAL A 66 -10.07 -18.57 7.91
C VAL A 66 -11.25 -19.24 7.21
N CYS A 67 -12.42 -18.61 7.18
CA CYS A 67 -13.65 -19.23 6.68
C CYS A 67 -14.05 -18.80 5.26
N ALA A 68 -13.43 -17.76 4.71
CA ALA A 68 -13.83 -17.17 3.43
C ALA A 68 -13.10 -17.74 2.21
N VAL A 69 -12.05 -18.52 2.45
CA VAL A 69 -11.22 -19.05 1.38
C VAL A 69 -12.09 -19.93 0.49
N GLY A 70 -12.22 -19.55 -0.78
CA GLY A 70 -12.99 -20.31 -1.76
C GLY A 70 -14.51 -20.10 -1.70
N VAL A 71 -15.02 -19.12 -0.94
CA VAL A 71 -16.44 -18.75 -1.02
C VAL A 71 -16.74 -18.14 -2.40
N GLU A 72 -17.69 -18.72 -3.13
CA GLU A 72 -18.10 -18.18 -4.43
C GLU A 72 -18.59 -16.72 -4.29
N GLY A 73 -18.13 -15.85 -5.20
CA GLY A 73 -18.43 -14.42 -5.15
C GLY A 73 -17.65 -13.62 -4.09
N ALA A 74 -16.89 -14.27 -3.19
CA ALA A 74 -15.98 -13.56 -2.30
C ALA A 74 -14.75 -13.07 -3.05
N LYS A 75 -14.43 -11.79 -2.85
CA LYS A 75 -13.26 -11.11 -3.42
C LYS A 75 -12.34 -10.71 -2.28
N SER A 76 -11.04 -10.87 -2.47
CA SER A 76 -10.08 -10.42 -1.47
C SER A 76 -10.17 -8.88 -1.30
N LEU A 77 -10.30 -8.44 -0.05
CA LEU A 77 -10.22 -7.03 0.36
C LEU A 77 -8.77 -6.60 0.51
N SER A 78 -7.90 -7.55 0.85
CA SER A 78 -6.48 -7.32 1.08
C SER A 78 -5.63 -7.88 -0.04
N ARG A 79 -4.61 -7.13 -0.44
CA ARG A 79 -3.59 -7.60 -1.40
C ARG A 79 -2.50 -8.41 -0.72
N MET A 80 -2.67 -8.79 0.54
CA MET A 80 -1.72 -9.61 1.28
C MET A 80 -1.99 -11.07 0.97
N CYS A 81 -0.94 -11.88 1.06
CA CYS A 81 -1.05 -13.32 0.92
C CYS A 81 -1.90 -13.89 2.06
N SER A 82 -2.71 -14.92 1.77
CA SER A 82 -3.52 -15.62 2.76
C SER A 82 -2.69 -16.25 3.89
N GLU A 83 -1.45 -16.63 3.59
CA GLU A 83 -0.57 -17.37 4.51
C GLU A 83 0.58 -16.53 5.11
N CYS A 84 0.80 -15.31 4.64
CA CYS A 84 1.85 -14.44 5.19
C CYS A 84 1.62 -12.96 4.88
N ASP A 85 2.43 -12.09 5.47
CA ASP A 85 2.28 -10.64 5.30
C ASP A 85 2.91 -10.07 4.02
N THR A 86 3.31 -10.94 3.08
CA THR A 86 3.81 -10.49 1.77
C THR A 86 2.67 -10.21 0.81
N MET A 87 2.87 -9.29 -0.13
CA MET A 87 1.86 -8.96 -1.13
C MET A 87 1.56 -10.16 -2.05
N GLY A 88 0.27 -10.50 -2.14
CA GLY A 88 -0.28 -11.42 -3.11
C GLY A 88 -0.13 -10.89 -4.53
N ILE A 89 0.20 -11.81 -5.44
CA ILE A 89 0.38 -11.55 -6.87
C ILE A 89 -0.40 -12.59 -7.69
N PHE A 90 -0.58 -13.78 -7.13
CA PHE A 90 -1.23 -14.91 -7.75
C PHE A 90 -2.67 -15.06 -7.27
N GLY A 91 -3.54 -15.47 -8.17
CA GLY A 91 -4.95 -15.78 -7.90
C GLY A 91 -5.60 -16.46 -9.10
N THR A 92 -6.93 -16.47 -9.13
CA THR A 92 -7.70 -17.13 -10.19
C THR A 92 -7.37 -16.57 -11.57
N ARG A 93 -7.25 -17.45 -12.57
CA ARG A 93 -7.01 -17.08 -13.96
C ARG A 93 -8.08 -16.12 -14.46
N GLY A 94 -7.70 -14.92 -14.90
CA GLY A 94 -8.65 -13.88 -15.35
C GLY A 94 -9.30 -13.07 -14.22
N GLY A 95 -8.92 -13.34 -12.97
CA GLY A 95 -9.38 -12.58 -11.80
C GLY A 95 -8.91 -11.12 -11.83
N ALA A 96 -9.67 -10.26 -11.16
CA ALA A 96 -9.26 -8.87 -10.95
C ALA A 96 -8.01 -8.79 -10.06
N TYR A 97 -7.23 -7.72 -10.21
CA TYR A 97 -6.03 -7.49 -9.38
C TYR A 97 -6.31 -7.51 -7.86
N GLY A 98 -7.53 -7.13 -7.45
CA GLY A 98 -7.97 -7.22 -6.06
C GLY A 98 -8.16 -8.66 -5.54
N GLY A 99 -8.30 -9.65 -6.42
CA GLY A 99 -8.48 -11.06 -6.08
C GLY A 99 -7.17 -11.85 -5.93
N THR A 100 -6.05 -11.18 -5.65
CA THR A 100 -4.79 -11.89 -5.34
C THR A 100 -4.89 -12.56 -3.98
N LEU A 101 -4.47 -13.82 -3.90
CA LEU A 101 -4.52 -14.64 -2.69
C LEU A 101 -3.13 -15.08 -2.24
N HIS A 102 -2.23 -15.33 -3.19
CA HIS A 102 -0.94 -15.92 -2.88
C HIS A 102 0.23 -15.09 -3.37
N CYS A 103 1.29 -15.05 -2.57
CA CYS A 103 2.57 -14.52 -3.00
C CYS A 103 3.30 -15.55 -3.86
N ARG A 104 4.49 -15.20 -4.37
CA ARG A 104 5.30 -16.12 -5.19
C ARG A 104 5.70 -17.42 -4.45
N LYS A 105 5.82 -17.37 -3.12
CA LYS A 105 6.18 -18.54 -2.30
C LYS A 105 5.00 -19.47 -2.03
N HIS A 106 3.79 -18.93 -1.94
CA HIS A 106 2.57 -19.69 -1.61
C HIS A 106 1.65 -19.90 -2.82
N LYS A 107 2.15 -19.69 -4.05
CA LYS A 107 1.39 -19.86 -5.28
C LYS A 107 0.88 -21.30 -5.38
N LEU A 108 -0.43 -21.48 -5.57
CA LEU A 108 -1.02 -22.79 -5.79
C LEU A 108 -0.96 -23.24 -7.27
N PRO A 109 -0.97 -24.56 -7.55
CA PRO A 109 -1.14 -25.08 -8.90
C PRO A 109 -2.42 -24.54 -9.56
N GLY A 110 -2.34 -24.12 -10.82
CA GLY A 110 -3.47 -23.52 -11.55
C GLY A 110 -3.66 -22.02 -11.35
N GLU A 111 -3.00 -21.40 -10.36
CA GLU A 111 -3.07 -19.94 -10.18
C GLU A 111 -2.20 -19.18 -11.19
N ALA A 112 -2.70 -18.01 -11.58
CA ALA A 112 -2.03 -17.11 -12.50
C ALA A 112 -1.61 -15.82 -11.81
N ASP A 113 -0.53 -15.20 -12.30
CA ASP A 113 -0.20 -13.82 -11.94
C ASP A 113 -1.31 -12.90 -12.47
N VAL A 114 -2.09 -12.31 -11.56
CA VAL A 114 -3.19 -11.39 -11.90
C VAL A 114 -2.77 -9.92 -11.79
N LYS A 115 -1.57 -9.66 -11.28
CA LYS A 115 -0.98 -8.31 -11.19
C LYS A 115 -0.40 -7.88 -12.53
N HIS A 116 0.30 -8.78 -13.18
CA HIS A 116 0.92 -8.55 -14.47
C HIS A 116 0.02 -9.11 -15.55
N ARG A 117 -0.38 -8.26 -16.49
CA ARG A 117 -1.15 -8.70 -17.64
C ARG A 117 -0.37 -9.76 -18.40
N ARG A 118 -1.05 -10.82 -18.82
CA ARG A 118 -0.47 -11.89 -19.63
C ARG A 118 -0.56 -11.59 -21.11
N CYS A 119 0.27 -12.29 -21.86
CA CYS A 119 0.27 -12.23 -23.30
C CYS A 119 -1.08 -12.72 -23.86
N ASP A 120 -1.68 -11.94 -24.76
CA ASP A 120 -2.89 -12.30 -25.49
C ASP A 120 -2.61 -13.31 -26.64
N GLY A 121 -1.40 -13.88 -26.70
CA GLY A 121 -0.96 -14.76 -27.79
C GLY A 121 -0.95 -16.23 -27.37
N GLY A 122 -0.85 -17.13 -28.34
CA GLY A 122 -0.99 -18.57 -28.15
C GLY A 122 -2.23 -19.07 -28.86
N SER A 123 -2.04 -19.76 -29.99
CA SER A 123 -3.13 -20.26 -30.84
C SER A 123 -3.68 -21.60 -30.37
N SER A 124 -2.81 -22.48 -29.84
CA SER A 124 -3.18 -23.81 -29.31
C SER A 124 -3.28 -23.84 -27.78
N GLU A 125 -2.38 -23.16 -27.08
CA GLU A 125 -2.35 -23.05 -25.62
C GLU A 125 -2.14 -21.59 -25.22
N PRO A 126 -2.85 -21.09 -24.20
CA PRO A 126 -2.77 -19.69 -23.84
C PRO A 126 -1.43 -19.35 -23.19
N CYS A 127 -0.73 -18.33 -23.70
CA CYS A 127 0.61 -18.00 -23.24
C CYS A 127 0.64 -17.49 -21.79
N ASP A 128 1.44 -18.12 -20.93
CA ASP A 128 1.58 -17.72 -19.52
C ASP A 128 2.64 -16.65 -19.25
N ARG A 129 3.32 -16.14 -20.30
CA ARG A 129 4.29 -15.07 -20.16
C ARG A 129 3.61 -13.72 -20.00
N TRP A 130 4.25 -12.83 -19.24
CA TRP A 130 3.79 -11.47 -19.08
C TRP A 130 3.83 -10.70 -20.40
N ALA A 131 2.79 -9.91 -20.61
CA ALA A 131 2.76 -8.93 -21.66
C ALA A 131 3.72 -7.78 -21.31
N ALA A 132 4.60 -7.46 -22.25
CA ALA A 132 5.52 -6.33 -22.16
C ALA A 132 5.53 -5.46 -23.43
N PHE A 133 4.87 -5.91 -24.49
CA PHE A 133 4.83 -5.26 -25.81
C PHE A 133 3.38 -4.88 -26.16
N GLY A 134 3.17 -3.74 -26.81
CA GLY A 134 1.86 -3.26 -27.24
C GLY A 134 1.95 -2.16 -28.31
N GLY A 135 0.82 -1.88 -28.98
CA GLY A 135 0.77 -1.05 -30.18
C GLY A 135 1.07 0.43 -29.95
N ALA A 136 1.65 1.07 -30.97
CA ALA A 136 2.14 2.45 -30.96
C ALA A 136 1.04 3.54 -30.87
N MET A 137 -0.21 3.23 -31.23
CA MET A 137 -1.31 4.22 -31.29
C MET A 137 -2.40 3.92 -30.25
N GLY A 138 -2.46 4.73 -29.20
CA GLY A 138 -3.61 4.80 -28.27
C GLY A 138 -3.69 3.70 -27.19
N GLU A 139 -3.33 2.45 -27.49
CA GLU A 139 -3.40 1.34 -26.53
C GLU A 139 -2.15 1.25 -25.64
N ARG A 140 -2.11 2.11 -24.61
CA ARG A 140 -0.96 2.23 -23.67
C ARG A 140 -0.84 1.09 -22.64
N LYS A 141 -1.32 -0.11 -22.97
CA LYS A 141 -1.27 -1.30 -22.11
C LYS A 141 -0.53 -2.42 -22.85
N PRO A 142 0.47 -3.07 -22.25
CA PRO A 142 1.10 -4.22 -22.87
C PRO A 142 0.05 -5.30 -23.11
N ARG A 143 0.11 -5.90 -24.29
CA ARG A 143 -0.77 -6.98 -24.73
C ARG A 143 -0.02 -8.28 -24.93
N ARG A 144 1.25 -8.22 -25.32
CA ARG A 144 1.97 -9.38 -25.85
C ARG A 144 3.35 -9.54 -25.24
N CYS A 145 3.82 -10.77 -25.16
CA CYS A 145 5.16 -11.08 -24.69
C CYS A 145 6.20 -10.84 -25.80
N ARG A 146 7.48 -11.01 -25.48
CA ARG A 146 8.58 -10.81 -26.41
C ARG A 146 8.44 -11.64 -27.70
N ASP A 147 7.94 -12.87 -27.60
CA ASP A 147 7.89 -13.76 -28.77
C ASP A 147 6.57 -13.66 -29.53
N HIS A 148 5.55 -13.00 -28.95
CA HIS A 148 4.26 -12.76 -29.61
C HIS A 148 4.07 -11.28 -30.01
N ARG A 149 5.16 -10.51 -30.02
CA ARG A 149 5.15 -9.12 -30.50
C ARG A 149 4.89 -9.09 -32.02
N MET A 150 4.22 -8.05 -32.50
CA MET A 150 3.94 -7.84 -33.94
C MET A 150 4.76 -6.65 -34.42
N GLU A 151 4.80 -6.47 -35.73
CA GLU A 151 5.28 -5.22 -36.31
C GLU A 151 4.52 -4.02 -35.72
N GLY A 152 5.26 -2.97 -35.36
CA GLY A 152 4.70 -1.79 -34.69
C GLY A 152 4.48 -1.93 -33.16
N ASP A 153 4.82 -3.07 -32.54
CA ASP A 153 4.87 -3.15 -31.09
C ASP A 153 6.11 -2.49 -30.50
N GLU A 154 5.88 -1.69 -29.46
CA GLU A 154 6.95 -1.13 -28.64
C GLU A 154 7.01 -1.80 -27.27
N TYR A 155 8.19 -1.84 -26.67
CA TYR A 155 8.36 -2.32 -25.31
C TYR A 155 7.78 -1.31 -24.29
N LEU A 156 6.68 -1.68 -23.65
CA LEU A 156 6.01 -0.90 -22.63
C LEU A 156 6.56 -1.28 -21.24
N ARG A 157 7.67 -0.66 -20.85
CA ARG A 157 8.33 -0.89 -19.54
C ARG A 157 7.36 -0.67 -18.38
N HIS A 158 6.95 -1.73 -17.67
CA HIS A 158 6.21 -1.77 -16.39
C HIS A 158 5.71 -0.40 -15.86
N THR A 159 4.86 0.29 -16.61
CA THR A 159 4.25 1.53 -16.16
C THR A 159 3.03 1.12 -15.36
N ARG A 160 3.22 0.98 -14.04
CA ARG A 160 2.12 0.79 -13.09
C ARG A 160 1.01 1.84 -13.23
N ASN A 161 1.24 2.93 -13.96
CA ASN A 161 0.26 3.95 -14.29
C ASN A 161 0.32 4.26 -15.80
N SER A 162 -0.59 3.68 -16.58
CA SER A 162 -0.78 3.95 -18.02
C SER A 162 -1.60 5.22 -18.30
N SER A 163 -1.92 6.02 -17.28
CA SER A 163 -2.49 7.35 -17.49
C SER A 163 -1.46 8.26 -18.16
N ALA A 164 -1.91 9.23 -18.96
CA ALA A 164 -1.04 10.25 -19.56
C ALA A 164 -0.19 11.00 -18.52
N ALA A 165 -0.66 11.07 -17.26
CA ALA A 165 0.04 11.62 -16.10
C ALA A 165 1.14 10.70 -15.52
N GLY A 166 1.15 9.41 -15.86
CA GLY A 166 2.11 8.40 -15.37
C GLY A 166 3.25 8.07 -16.33
N ARG A 167 3.36 8.79 -17.47
CA ARG A 167 4.54 8.69 -18.33
C ARG A 167 5.76 9.02 -17.46
N ARG A 168 6.84 8.24 -17.55
CA ARG A 168 8.15 8.73 -17.10
C ARG A 168 8.37 10.01 -17.89
N ALA A 169 8.21 11.17 -17.24
CA ALA A 169 8.59 12.43 -17.84
C ALA A 169 9.99 12.23 -18.41
N LEU A 170 10.24 12.68 -19.62
CA LEU A 170 11.60 12.79 -20.12
C LEU A 170 12.13 14.15 -19.70
N CYS A 171 13.45 14.27 -19.67
CA CYS A 171 14.08 15.56 -19.55
C CYS A 171 13.51 16.49 -20.62
N ARG A 172 13.10 17.70 -20.23
CA ARG A 172 12.48 18.70 -21.12
C ARG A 172 13.43 19.19 -22.22
N ARG A 173 14.72 18.84 -22.18
CA ARG A 173 15.66 19.13 -23.27
C ARG A 173 15.26 18.32 -24.51
N GLU A 174 15.07 19.02 -25.62
CA GLU A 174 14.88 18.44 -26.96
C GLU A 174 15.92 17.35 -27.23
N GLY A 175 15.47 16.18 -27.69
CA GLY A 175 16.33 15.02 -27.98
C GLY A 175 16.87 14.25 -26.76
N CYS A 176 16.51 14.62 -25.53
CA CYS A 176 17.01 13.94 -24.34
C CYS A 176 16.09 12.79 -23.88
N SER A 177 16.62 11.56 -23.89
CA SER A 177 15.92 10.34 -23.44
C SER A 177 16.08 10.02 -21.95
N LEU A 178 16.80 10.86 -21.20
CA LEU A 178 17.03 10.65 -19.77
C LEU A 178 15.80 11.03 -18.94
N SER A 179 15.58 10.29 -17.84
CA SER A 179 14.54 10.63 -16.86
C SER A 179 14.95 11.86 -16.04
N PRO A 180 14.03 12.82 -15.78
CA PRO A 180 14.31 13.98 -14.99
C PRO A 180 14.28 13.64 -13.51
N SER A 181 15.27 14.17 -12.80
CA SER A 181 15.38 14.11 -11.34
C SER A 181 15.50 15.49 -10.70
N PHE A 182 15.79 16.52 -11.51
CA PHE A 182 16.06 17.88 -11.08
C PHE A 182 14.92 18.83 -11.45
N GLY A 183 14.61 19.75 -10.55
CA GLY A 183 13.63 20.82 -10.76
C GLY A 183 13.71 21.88 -9.66
N GLY A 184 12.85 22.89 -9.78
CA GLY A 184 12.70 23.92 -8.74
C GLY A 184 12.20 23.33 -7.42
N GLU A 185 12.45 24.04 -6.32
CA GLU A 185 12.00 23.66 -4.99
C GLU A 185 10.48 23.51 -4.94
N GLY A 186 9.99 22.38 -4.40
CA GLY A 186 8.56 22.04 -4.36
C GLY A 186 7.94 21.67 -5.72
N MET A 187 8.71 21.69 -6.82
CA MET A 187 8.22 21.41 -8.17
C MET A 187 8.54 19.98 -8.63
N ARG A 188 7.82 19.52 -9.65
CA ARG A 188 8.12 18.23 -10.31
C ARG A 188 9.47 18.27 -11.03
N ALA A 189 10.17 17.14 -11.04
CA ALA A 189 11.40 17.00 -11.82
C ALA A 189 11.12 17.22 -13.31
N THR A 190 11.89 18.10 -13.94
CA THR A 190 11.76 18.45 -15.37
C THR A 190 13.06 18.25 -16.16
N PHE A 191 14.21 18.25 -15.49
CA PHE A 191 15.52 18.04 -16.14
C PHE A 191 16.28 16.86 -15.54
N CYS A 192 17.11 16.21 -16.36
CA CYS A 192 18.07 15.21 -15.88
C CYS A 192 19.29 15.89 -15.26
N LYS A 193 20.18 15.11 -14.64
CA LYS A 193 21.42 15.63 -14.03
C LYS A 193 22.26 16.46 -15.00
N ALA A 194 22.32 16.07 -16.27
CA ALA A 194 23.08 16.76 -17.31
C ALA A 194 22.44 18.07 -17.79
N HIS A 195 21.14 18.23 -17.63
CA HIS A 195 20.39 19.39 -18.13
C HIS A 195 19.75 20.23 -17.02
N ARG A 196 20.13 19.98 -15.75
CA ARG A 196 19.66 20.76 -14.61
C ARG A 196 20.03 22.23 -14.82
N ARG A 197 19.15 23.12 -14.39
CA ARG A 197 19.43 24.55 -14.33
C ARG A 197 20.22 24.87 -13.07
N THR A 198 20.96 25.97 -13.10
CA THR A 198 21.60 26.50 -11.90
C THR A 198 20.53 26.77 -10.85
N GLY A 199 20.64 26.12 -9.69
CA GLY A 199 19.66 26.20 -8.60
C GLY A 199 18.62 25.07 -8.53
N ASP A 200 18.55 24.17 -9.51
CA ASP A 200 17.65 23.00 -9.42
C ASP A 200 18.12 22.00 -8.34
N LYS A 201 17.16 21.48 -7.56
CA LYS A 201 17.38 20.46 -6.52
C LYS A 201 16.98 19.07 -7.03
N ASP A 202 17.56 18.00 -6.46
CA ASP A 202 17.10 16.63 -6.73
C ASP A 202 15.78 16.39 -5.97
N VAL A 203 14.68 16.50 -6.69
CA VAL A 203 13.32 16.36 -6.14
C VAL A 203 12.81 14.91 -6.18
N ARG A 204 13.59 13.96 -6.74
CA ARG A 204 13.24 12.53 -6.74
C ARG A 204 13.80 11.78 -5.54
N HIS A 205 15.01 12.16 -5.11
CA HIS A 205 15.71 11.50 -4.01
C HIS A 205 15.90 12.39 -2.77
N GLY A 206 15.46 13.65 -2.82
CA GLY A 206 15.70 14.65 -1.78
C GLY A 206 14.62 14.79 -0.70
N LEU A 207 13.64 13.88 -0.58
CA LEU A 207 12.56 13.96 0.42
C LEU A 207 12.83 13.16 1.71
N CYS A 208 14.08 12.77 1.96
CA CYS A 208 14.48 12.22 3.26
C CYS A 208 15.37 13.25 3.97
N GLN A 209 14.75 14.02 4.87
CA GLN A 209 15.41 14.72 5.96
C GLN A 209 14.78 14.22 7.26
#